data_AF-A0A0G1CJR0-F1
#
_entry.id   AF-A0A0G1CJR0-F1
#
_cell.length_a   1.000
_cell.length_b   1.000
_cell.length_c   1.000
_cell.angle_alpha   90.00
_cell.angle_beta   90.00
_cell.angle_gamma   90.00
#
_symmetry.space_group_name_H-M   'P 1'
#
loop_
_entity.id
_entity.type
_entity.pdbx_description
1 polymer ?
#
loop_
_entity_poly.entity_id
_entity_poly.type
_entity_poly.pdbx_seq_one_letter_code
_entity_poly.pdbx_strand_id
1 'polypeptide(L)'
;MFFKRLLLLYKRDVLLYVIFITGAVILAVEVMAVRILAPFFGNTIFSFSSVVSIILAALSVGYWHGGRLADKHPDKNFFYLLVSLAGSTVIFAHFVSQFIVLCYQSGV
;
A
#
# COMPACT_ATOMS: atom_id res chain seq x y z
N MET A 1 12.20 -32.74 10.60
CA MET A 1 11.91 -31.46 11.32
C MET A 1 12.78 -30.30 10.84
N PHE A 2 14.09 -30.50 10.60
CA PHE A 2 15.05 -29.47 10.17
C PHE A 2 14.78 -28.85 8.78
N PHE A 3 14.40 -29.67 7.80
CA PHE A 3 14.20 -29.25 6.39
C PHE A 3 13.01 -28.30 6.17
N LYS A 4 11.91 -28.49 6.94
CA LYS A 4 10.77 -27.54 6.93
C LYS A 4 11.18 -26.16 7.46
N ARG A 5 12.16 -26.09 8.37
CA ARG A 5 12.64 -24.82 8.95
C ARG A 5 13.50 -24.04 7.95
N LEU A 6 14.28 -24.73 7.11
CA LEU A 6 15.10 -24.13 6.05
C LEU A 6 14.24 -23.53 4.92
N LEU A 7 13.16 -24.21 4.51
CA LEU A 7 12.20 -23.69 3.54
C LEU A 7 11.39 -22.49 4.07
N LEU A 8 11.15 -22.44 5.38
CA LEU A 8 10.54 -21.29 6.05
C LEU A 8 11.48 -20.09 6.15
N LEU A 9 12.80 -20.29 6.27
CA LEU A 9 13.77 -19.18 6.25
C LEU A 9 13.83 -18.52 4.87
N TYR A 10 13.89 -19.32 3.79
CA TYR A 10 13.83 -18.77 2.43
C TYR A 10 12.53 -17.96 2.20
N LYS A 11 11.37 -18.47 2.65
CA LYS A 11 10.12 -17.70 2.57
C LYS A 11 10.07 -16.47 3.48
N ARG A 12 10.78 -16.49 4.61
CA ARG A 12 10.79 -15.38 5.59
C ARG A 12 11.55 -14.18 5.06
N ASP A 13 12.68 -14.41 4.39
CA ASP A 13 13.46 -13.32 3.81
C ASP A 13 12.67 -12.62 2.70
N VAL A 14 11.99 -13.38 1.83
CA VAL A 14 11.09 -12.82 0.81
C VAL A 14 9.94 -12.03 1.42
N LEU A 15 9.35 -12.51 2.52
CA LEU A 15 8.29 -11.78 3.24
C LEU A 15 8.81 -10.44 3.80
N LEU A 16 10.03 -10.43 4.36
CA LEU A 16 10.66 -9.22 4.88
C LEU A 16 10.94 -8.21 3.76
N TYR A 17 11.43 -8.67 2.60
CA TYR A 17 11.61 -7.79 1.44
C TYR A 17 10.29 -7.19 0.96
N VAL A 18 9.22 -7.98 0.90
CA VAL A 18 7.88 -7.49 0.50
C VAL A 18 7.37 -6.44 1.48
N ILE A 19 7.47 -6.68 2.78
CA ILE A 19 7.03 -5.73 3.82
C ILE A 19 7.88 -4.45 3.75
N PHE A 20 9.18 -4.57 3.55
CA PHE A 20 10.09 -3.44 3.39
C PHE A 20 9.73 -2.57 2.17
N ILE A 21 9.56 -3.19 1.00
CA ILE A 21 9.17 -2.49 -0.22
C ILE A 21 7.79 -1.85 -0.06
N THR A 22 6.83 -2.54 0.55
CA THR A 22 5.49 -2.00 0.80
C THR A 22 5.56 -0.76 1.70
N GLY A 23 6.33 -0.82 2.78
CA GLY A 23 6.57 0.33 3.65
C GLY A 23 7.27 1.49 2.92
N ALA A 24 8.27 1.20 2.10
CA ALA A 24 8.97 2.21 1.31
C ALA A 24 8.03 2.91 0.31
N VAL A 25 7.13 2.16 -0.34
CA VAL A 25 6.11 2.72 -1.24
C VAL A 25 5.12 3.60 -0.48
N ILE A 26 4.66 3.19 0.71
CA ILE A 26 3.77 4.00 1.54
C ILE A 26 4.41 5.34 1.91
N LEU A 27 5.68 5.33 2.34
CA LEU A 27 6.42 6.56 2.64
C LEU A 27 6.61 7.45 1.40
N ALA A 28 6.88 6.85 0.25
CA ALA A 28 6.99 7.60 -1.00
C ALA A 28 5.64 8.27 -1.35
N VAL A 29 4.52 7.56 -1.22
CA VAL A 29 3.17 8.09 -1.43
C VAL A 29 2.87 9.23 -0.45
N GLU A 30 3.24 9.09 0.82
CA GLU A 30 3.08 10.13 1.84
C GLU A 30 3.81 11.43 1.44
N VAL A 31 5.07 11.33 1.03
CA VAL A 31 5.86 12.49 0.60
C VAL A 31 5.29 13.11 -0.68
N MET A 32 4.84 12.29 -1.64
CA MET A 32 4.20 12.78 -2.87
C MET A 32 2.89 13.50 -2.56
N ALA A 33 2.05 12.96 -1.67
CA ALA A 33 0.81 13.59 -1.25
C ALA A 33 1.07 14.98 -0.66
N VAL A 34 2.04 15.10 0.26
CA VAL A 34 2.40 16.42 0.84
C VAL A 34 2.86 17.40 -0.24
N ARG A 35 3.66 16.95 -1.21
CA ARG A 35 4.10 17.80 -2.34
C ARG A 35 2.94 18.26 -3.23
N ILE A 36 1.96 17.38 -3.49
CA ILE A 36 0.77 17.72 -4.29
C ILE A 36 -0.13 18.70 -3.53
N LEU A 37 -0.22 18.59 -2.20
CA LEU A 37 -0.98 19.51 -1.35
C LEU A 37 -0.27 20.85 -1.10
N ALA A 38 1.07 20.89 -1.19
CA ALA A 38 1.87 22.09 -0.94
C ALA A 38 1.43 23.36 -1.70
N PRO A 39 1.08 23.34 -3.01
CA PRO A 39 0.61 24.53 -3.72
C PRO A 39 -0.78 25.02 -3.26
N PHE A 40 -1.63 24.17 -2.69
CA PHE A 40 -2.99 24.53 -2.26
C PHE A 40 -3.04 25.04 -0.82
N PHE A 41 -2.26 24.43 0.09
CA PHE A 41 -2.33 24.70 1.53
C PHE A 41 -1.06 25.31 2.11
N GLY A 42 -0.02 25.51 1.29
CA GLY A 42 1.31 25.95 1.74
C GLY A 42 2.08 24.84 2.47
N ASN A 43 3.40 25.01 2.55
CA ASN A 43 4.29 24.07 3.23
C ASN A 43 4.31 24.33 4.75
N THR A 44 3.21 23.98 5.44
CA THR A 44 3.08 24.11 6.90
C THR A 44 3.14 22.75 7.60
N ILE A 45 3.60 22.74 8.85
CA ILE A 45 3.66 21.52 9.69
C ILE A 45 2.25 20.93 9.90
N PHE A 46 1.22 21.79 9.89
CA PHE A 46 -0.17 21.36 10.00
C PHE A 46 -0.63 20.52 8.80
N SER A 47 -0.27 20.91 7.56
CA SER A 47 -0.59 20.13 6.36
C SER A 47 0.12 18.77 6.35
N PHE A 48 1.41 18.75 6.68
CA PHE A 48 2.19 17.52 6.77
C PHE A 48 1.59 16.56 7.81
N SER A 49 1.37 17.05 9.03
CA SER A 49 0.79 16.23 10.11
C SER A 49 -0.61 15.73 9.77
N SER A 50 -1.43 16.53 9.09
CA SER A 50 -2.78 16.11 8.69
C SER A 50 -2.73 14.94 7.72
N VAL A 51 -1.84 14.99 6.71
CA VAL A 51 -1.65 13.89 5.76
C VAL A 51 -1.15 12.62 6.47
N VAL A 52 -0.14 12.75 7.33
CA VAL A 52 0.40 11.62 8.12
C VAL A 52 -0.71 10.99 8.97
N SER A 53 -1.52 11.79 9.67
CA SER A 53 -2.63 11.29 10.49
C SER A 53 -3.67 10.53 9.66
N ILE A 54 -4.02 11.01 8.48
CA ILE A 54 -4.96 10.33 7.58
C ILE A 54 -4.37 9.01 7.09
N ILE A 55 -3.10 8.98 6.69
CA ILE A 55 -2.42 7.76 6.21
C ILE A 55 -2.34 6.72 7.33
N LEU A 56 -1.93 7.12 8.53
CA LEU A 56 -1.87 6.23 9.68
C LEU A 56 -3.26 5.69 10.07
N ALA A 57 -4.29 6.54 10.03
CA ALA A 57 -5.66 6.11 10.29
C ALA A 57 -6.12 5.08 9.24
N ALA A 58 -5.87 5.34 7.95
CA ALA A 58 -6.19 4.43 6.87
C ALA A 58 -5.44 3.09 7.00
N LEU A 59 -4.15 3.12 7.34
CA LEU A 59 -3.34 1.92 7.57
C LEU A 59 -3.85 1.13 8.78
N SER A 60 -4.20 1.80 9.88
CA SER A 60 -4.73 1.15 11.07
C SER A 60 -6.03 0.40 10.76
N VAL A 61 -6.96 1.06 10.05
CA VAL A 61 -8.21 0.44 9.59
C VAL A 61 -7.91 -0.74 8.64
N GLY A 62 -6.97 -0.56 7.71
CA GLY A 62 -6.54 -1.60 6.78
C GLY A 62 -5.95 -2.83 7.47
N TYR A 63 -5.05 -2.65 8.44
CA TYR A 63 -4.47 -3.75 9.21
C TYR A 63 -5.48 -4.43 10.13
N TRP A 64 -6.40 -3.68 10.73
CA TRP A 64 -7.45 -4.26 11.55
C TRP A 64 -8.38 -5.15 10.72
N HIS A 65 -8.82 -4.67 9.55
CA HIS A 65 -9.69 -5.44 8.66
C HIS A 65 -8.95 -6.61 8.00
N GLY A 66 -7.73 -6.37 7.50
CA GLY A 66 -6.88 -7.37 6.86
C GLY A 66 -6.40 -8.46 7.82
N GLY A 67 -6.00 -8.09 9.03
CA GLY A 67 -5.63 -9.02 10.09
C GLY A 67 -6.81 -9.87 10.56
N ARG A 68 -8.00 -9.26 10.73
CA ARG A 68 -9.21 -9.99 11.10
C ARG A 68 -9.69 -10.96 10.02
N LEU A 69 -9.49 -10.64 8.74
CA LEU A 69 -9.74 -11.58 7.64
C LEU A 69 -8.69 -12.70 7.60
N ALA A 70 -7.42 -12.39 7.84
CA ALA A 70 -6.33 -13.36 7.86
C ALA A 70 -6.48 -14.38 9.01
N ASP A 71 -6.91 -13.94 10.19
CA ASP A 71 -7.13 -14.81 11.35
C ASP A 71 -8.35 -15.72 11.20
N LYS A 72 -9.36 -15.30 10.43
CA LYS A 72 -10.58 -16.10 10.22
C LYS A 72 -10.32 -17.36 9.39
N HIS A 73 -9.39 -17.33 8.43
CA HIS A 73 -9.11 -18.45 7.53
C HIS A 73 -7.59 -18.68 7.39
N PRO A 74 -6.97 -19.56 8.21
CA PRO A 74 -5.55 -19.92 8.12
C PRO A 74 -5.25 -20.82 6.90
N ASP A 75 -5.89 -20.55 5.76
CA ASP A 75 -5.74 -21.29 4.52
C ASP A 75 -5.01 -20.42 3.49
N LYS A 76 -3.93 -20.95 2.89
CA LYS A 76 -3.04 -20.21 1.98
C LYS A 76 -3.80 -19.57 0.81
N ASN A 77 -4.92 -20.16 0.41
CA ASN A 77 -5.77 -19.65 -0.67
C ASN A 77 -6.40 -18.29 -0.36
N PHE A 78 -6.74 -18.00 0.89
CA PHE A 78 -7.35 -16.72 1.27
C PHE A 78 -6.33 -15.57 1.22
N PHE A 79 -5.07 -15.87 1.54
CA PHE A 79 -3.97 -14.92 1.41
C PHE A 79 -3.66 -14.60 -0.06
N TYR A 80 -3.69 -15.61 -0.95
CA TYR A 80 -3.57 -15.40 -2.40
C TYR A 80 -4.76 -14.61 -2.98
N LEU A 81 -5.98 -14.82 -2.47
CA LEU A 81 -7.17 -14.11 -2.93
C LEU A 81 -7.17 -12.65 -2.48
N LEU A 82 -6.74 -12.37 -1.25
CA LEU A 82 -6.52 -11.00 -0.75
C LEU A 82 -5.41 -10.27 -1.52
N VAL A 83 -4.29 -10.94 -1.82
CA VAL A 83 -3.20 -10.37 -2.63
C VAL A 83 -3.64 -10.13 -4.07
N SER A 84 -4.46 -11.03 -4.64
CA SER A 84 -5.06 -10.86 -5.97
C SER A 84 -6.00 -9.66 -6.03
N LEU A 85 -6.87 -9.49 -5.02
CA LEU A 85 -7.76 -8.33 -4.91
C LEU A 85 -6.98 -7.02 -4.69
N ALA A 86 -5.94 -7.04 -3.86
CA ALA A 86 -5.06 -5.90 -3.66
C ALA A 86 -4.33 -5.52 -4.96
N GLY A 87 -3.77 -6.51 -5.67
CA GLY A 87 -3.14 -6.32 -6.97
C GLY A 87 -4.11 -5.79 -8.03
N SER A 88 -5.34 -6.31 -8.05
CA SER A 88 -6.41 -5.82 -8.93
C SER A 88 -6.74 -4.34 -8.66
N THR A 89 -6.78 -3.94 -7.39
CA THR A 89 -7.03 -2.56 -7.00
C THR A 89 -5.87 -1.64 -7.44
N VAL A 90 -4.63 -2.11 -7.32
CA VAL A 90 -3.45 -1.35 -7.78
C VAL A 90 -3.44 -1.18 -9.30
N ILE A 91 -3.80 -2.22 -10.06
CA ILE A 91 -3.93 -2.14 -11.52
C ILE A 91 -5.03 -1.15 -11.90
N PHE A 92 -6.16 -1.17 -11.19
CA PHE A 92 -7.27 -0.25 -11.42
C PHE A 92 -6.90 1.20 -11.13
N ALA A 93 -6.21 1.46 -10.01
CA ALA A 93 -5.69 2.79 -9.68
C ALA A 93 -4.67 3.30 -10.72
N HIS A 94 -3.83 2.41 -11.24
CA HIS A 94 -2.87 2.75 -12.29
C HIS A 94 -3.56 3.07 -13.64
N PHE A 95 -4.64 2.36 -13.94
CA PHE A 95 -5.46 2.61 -15.13
C PHE A 95 -6.12 4.00 -15.09
N VAL A 96 -6.62 4.40 -13.93
CA VAL A 96 -7.20 5.74 -13.71
C VAL A 96 -6.15 6.84 -13.86
N SER A 97 -4.92 6.61 -13.36
CA SER A 97 -3.78 7.51 -13.56
C SER A 97 -3.45 7.72 -15.04
N GLN A 98 -3.39 6.65 -15.84
CA GLN A 98 -3.16 6.76 -17.28
C GLN A 98 -4.30 7.49 -18.01
N PHE A 99 -5.54 7.27 -17.58
CA PHE A 99 -6.70 7.97 -18.15
C PHE A 99 -6.64 9.49 -17.90
N ILE A 100 -6.21 9.91 -16.71
CA ILE A 100 -6.07 11.34 -16.36
C ILE A 100 -4.94 12.00 -17.17
N VAL A 101 -3.80 11.30 -17.34
CA VAL A 101 -2.67 11.82 -18.12
C VAL A 101 -3.01 11.93 -19.61
N LEU A 102 -3.72 10.95 -20.18
CA LEU A 102 -4.18 11.00 -21.57
C LEU A 102 -5.22 12.12 -21.78
N CYS A 103 -6.11 12.35 -20.81
CA CYS A 103 -7.07 13.45 -20.86
C CYS A 103 -6.41 14.84 -20.72
N TYR A 104 -5.31 14.95 -19.98
CA TYR A 104 -4.50 16.18 -19.90
C TYR A 104 -3.75 16.48 -21.20
N GLN A 105 -3.39 15.45 -21.98
CA GLN A 105 -2.56 15.59 -23.17
C GLN A 105 -3.33 15.68 -24.50
N SER A 106 -4.64 15.36 -24.51
CA SER A 106 -5.47 15.29 -25.74
C SER A 106 -6.49 16.41 -25.94
N GLY A 107 -6.42 17.50 -25.16
CA GLY A 107 -6.98 18.80 -25.59
C GLY A 107 -7.80 19.52 -24.52
N VAL A 108 -7.24 20.57 -23.93
CA VAL A 108 -7.47 22.02 -24.16
C VAL A 108 -6.44 22.78 -23.35
#